data_AF-A0A1G5GF36-F1
#
_entry.id   AF-A0A1G5GF36-F1
#
_cell.length_a   1.000
_cell.length_b   1.000
_cell.length_c   1.000
_cell.angle_alpha   90.00
_cell.angle_beta   90.00
_cell.angle_gamma   90.00
#
_symmetry.space_group_name_H-M   'P 1'
#
loop_
_entity.id
_entity.type
_entity.pdbx_description
1 polymer ?
#
loop_
_entity_poly.entity_id
_entity_poly.type
_entity_poly.pdbx_seq_one_letter_code
_entity_poly.pdbx_strand_id
1 'polypeptide(L)' 'MFFKKKREIKTYDRENRRPVIKASICNGEQVAGFRDIHTGAFEEVMLIRGDDDLAEFMRMYGIEGKIEKIY' A
#
# COMPACT_ATOMS: atom_id res chain seq x y z
N MET A 1 18.16 -10.92 25.76
CA MET A 1 18.39 -11.11 24.32
C MET A 1 17.13 -10.66 23.57
N PHE A 2 17.12 -9.43 23.07
CA PHE A 2 15.99 -8.92 22.29
C PHE A 2 16.16 -9.37 20.84
N PHE A 3 15.48 -10.46 20.48
CA PHE A 3 15.31 -10.84 19.07
C PHE A 3 14.51 -9.74 18.38
N LYS A 4 15.20 -8.75 17.79
CA LYS A 4 14.61 -7.88 16.77
C LYS A 4 14.18 -8.81 15.64
N LYS A 5 12.89 -9.17 15.59
CA LYS A 5 12.28 -9.74 14.37
C LYS A 5 12.69 -8.79 13.24
N LYS A 6 13.56 -9.25 12.33
CA LYS A 6 13.79 -8.57 11.06
C LYS A 6 12.42 -8.52 10.42
N ARG A 7 11.80 -7.33 10.40
CA ARG A 7 10.58 -7.10 9.63
C ARG A 7 10.96 -7.35 8.19
N GLU A 8 10.49 -8.44 7.63
CA GLU A 8 10.71 -8.77 6.22
C GLU A 8 10.04 -7.68 5.39
N ILE A 9 10.85 -6.91 4.69
CA ILE A 9 10.36 -5.92 3.73
C ILE A 9 9.89 -6.73 2.52
N LYS A 10 8.59 -6.71 2.25
CA LYS A 10 8.01 -7.27 1.04
C LYS A 10 8.48 -6.45 -0.16
N THR A 11 8.73 -7.14 -1.26
CA THR A 11 9.05 -6.51 -2.53
C THR A 11 7.79 -6.37 -3.38
N TYR A 12 7.81 -5.38 -4.26
CA TYR A 12 6.82 -5.21 -5.33
C TYR A 12 7.56 -4.75 -6.59
N ASP A 13 6.91 -4.89 -7.73
CA ASP A 13 7.46 -4.42 -9.02
C ASP A 13 7.40 -2.88 -9.07
N ARG A 14 8.50 -2.23 -8.69
CA ARG A 14 8.63 -0.77 -8.65
C ARG A 14 8.72 -0.13 -10.04
N GLU A 15 9.01 -0.92 -11.06
CA GLU A 15 9.16 -0.42 -12.43
C GLU A 15 7.80 -0.33 -13.12
N ASN A 16 6.91 -1.28 -12.85
CA ASN A 16 5.60 -1.34 -13.51
C ASN A 16 4.42 -1.00 -12.58
N ARG A 17 4.64 -0.93 -11.26
CA ARG A 17 3.57 -0.64 -10.30
C ARG A 17 3.91 0.49 -9.37
N ARG A 18 2.90 1.29 -9.05
CA ARG A 18 2.96 2.37 -8.07
C ARG A 18 2.03 2.09 -6.89
N PRO A 19 2.46 2.36 -5.64
CA PRO A 19 1.57 2.25 -4.49
C PRO A 19 0.47 3.31 -4.56
N VAL A 20 -0.78 2.93 -4.34
CA VAL A 20 -1.93 3.84 -4.28
C VAL A 20 -2.92 3.41 -3.21
N ILE A 21 -3.73 4.36 -2.74
CA ILE A 21 -4.91 4.08 -1.90
C ILE A 21 -6.15 4.23 -2.75
N LYS A 22 -6.88 3.15 -2.98
CA LYS A 22 -8.20 3.19 -3.65
C LYS A 22 -9.27 3.47 -2.60
N ALA A 23 -10.02 4.55 -2.77
CA ALA A 23 -11.09 4.93 -1.88
C ALA A 23 -12.45 4.84 -2.57
N SER A 24 -13.30 3.97 -2.05
CA SER A 24 -14.66 3.82 -2.54
C SER A 24 -15.51 5.04 -2.16
N ILE A 25 -16.09 5.67 -3.17
CA ILE A 25 -17.00 6.81 -3.00
C ILE A 25 -18.32 6.36 -2.36
N CYS A 26 -18.70 5.08 -2.54
CA CYS A 26 -19.99 4.55 -2.12
C CYS A 26 -20.07 4.26 -0.60
N ASN A 27 -18.99 3.78 0.00
CA ASN A 27 -18.97 3.33 1.40
C ASN A 27 -17.81 3.92 2.22
N GLY A 28 -16.93 4.73 1.61
CA GLY A 28 -15.77 5.31 2.28
C GLY A 28 -14.63 4.33 2.57
N GLU A 29 -14.74 3.08 2.10
CA GLU A 29 -13.71 2.05 2.28
C GLU A 29 -12.44 2.45 1.55
N GLN A 30 -11.28 2.27 2.20
CA GLN A 30 -9.98 2.54 1.62
C GLN A 30 -9.16 1.27 1.57
N VAL A 31 -8.57 0.97 0.42
CA VAL A 31 -7.72 -0.20 0.20
C VAL A 31 -6.38 0.27 -0.30
N ALA A 32 -5.31 -0.05 0.43
CA ALA A 32 -3.95 0.09 -0.04
C ALA A 32 -3.60 -1.05 -0.98
N GLY A 33 -2.91 -0.68 -2.06
CA GLY A 33 -2.55 -1.63 -3.09
C GLY A 33 -1.58 -1.05 -4.09
N PHE A 34 -1.43 -1.77 -5.19
CA PHE A 34 -0.56 -1.38 -6.28
C PHE A 34 -1.37 -1.17 -7.55
N ARG A 35 -1.10 -0.07 -8.24
CA ARG A 35 -1.66 0.18 -9.56
C ARG A 35 -0.58 -0.02 -10.61
N ASP A 36 -0.86 -0.88 -11.56
CA ASP A 36 -0.02 -1.06 -12.74
C ASP A 36 -0.07 0.20 -13.61
N ILE A 37 1.09 0.74 -13.98
CA ILE A 37 1.20 2.02 -14.68
C ILE A 37 0.86 1.91 -16.18
N HIS A 38 0.89 0.70 -16.75
CA HIS A 38 0.64 0.47 -18.17
C HIS A 38 -0.82 0.10 -18.43
N THR A 39 -1.37 -0.77 -17.58
CA THR A 39 -2.73 -1.32 -17.72
C THR A 39 -3.75 -0.59 -16.85
N GLY A 40 -3.29 0.11 -15.81
CA GLY A 40 -4.17 0.73 -14.81
C GLY A 40 -4.81 -0.26 -13.85
N ALA A 41 -4.51 -1.55 -13.94
CA ALA A 41 -5.04 -2.59 -13.06
C ALA A 41 -4.64 -2.33 -11.60
N PHE A 42 -5.60 -2.52 -10.68
CA PHE A 42 -5.37 -2.33 -9.26
C PHE A 42 -5.32 -3.69 -8.54
N GLU A 43 -4.25 -3.92 -7.81
CA GLU A 43 -4.06 -5.07 -6.95
C GLU A 43 -4.31 -4.68 -5.50
N GLU A 44 -5.30 -5.31 -4.89
CA GLU A 44 -5.69 -5.07 -3.50
C GLU A 44 -4.75 -5.81 -2.54
N VAL A 45 -4.18 -5.09 -1.57
CA VAL A 45 -3.20 -5.66 -0.64
C VAL A 45 -3.68 -5.59 0.80
N MET A 46 -4.21 -4.45 1.22
CA MET A 46 -4.58 -4.22 2.62
C MET A 46 -5.75 -3.24 2.75
N LEU A 47 -6.72 -3.59 3.56
CA LEU A 47 -7.78 -2.66 3.97
C LEU A 47 -7.20 -1.61 4.94
N ILE A 48 -7.48 -0.34 4.69
CA ILE A 48 -7.01 0.80 5.49
C ILE A 48 -8.19 1.38 6.27
N ARG A 49 -8.17 1.22 7.59
CA ARG A 49 -9.17 1.81 8.50
C ARG A 49 -8.66 3.08 9.17
N GLY A 50 -7.34 3.29 9.18
CA GLY A 50 -6.71 4.49 9.73
C GLY A 50 -5.23 4.60 9.39
N ASP A 51 -4.57 5.60 9.98
CA ASP A 51 -3.18 5.93 9.68
C ASP A 51 -2.19 4.83 10.09
N ASP A 52 -2.51 4.04 11.11
CA ASP A 52 -1.67 2.91 11.55
C ASP A 52 -1.59 1.81 10.47
N ASP A 53 -2.71 1.50 9.82
CA ASP A 53 -2.75 0.53 8.71
C ASP A 53 -1.95 1.04 7.51
N LEU A 54 -2.05 2.34 7.22
CA LEU A 54 -1.30 2.98 6.15
C LEU A 54 0.21 2.94 6.44
N ALA A 55 0.60 3.27 7.66
CA ALA A 55 1.98 3.21 8.11
C ALA A 55 2.52 1.77 8.08
N GLU A 56 1.67 0.78 8.39
CA GLU A 56 2.03 -0.63 8.26
C GLU A 56 2.27 -1.01 6.80
N PHE A 57 1.35 -0.68 5.88
CA PHE A 57 1.51 -0.91 4.45
C PHE A 57 2.81 -0.28 3.92
N MET A 58 3.05 0.99 4.23
CA MET A 58 4.26 1.69 3.81
C MET A 58 5.52 1.01 4.35
N ARG A 59 5.53 0.64 5.64
CA ARG A 59 6.67 -0.04 6.26
C ARG A 59 6.88 -1.46 5.73
N MET A 60 5.81 -2.18 5.37
CA MET A 60 5.90 -3.53 4.81
C MET A 60 6.64 -3.51 3.47
N TYR A 61 6.43 -2.49 2.64
CA TYR A 61 7.01 -2.41 1.30
C TYR A 61 8.19 -1.43 1.18
N GLY A 62 8.60 -0.81 2.29
CA GLY A 62 9.63 0.22 2.31
C GLY A 62 9.27 1.42 1.42
N ILE A 63 8.00 1.83 1.44
CA ILE A 63 7.50 3.00 0.72
C ILE A 63 7.74 4.21 1.60
N GLU A 64 8.45 5.19 1.06
CA GLU A 64 8.72 6.46 1.72
C GLU A 64 7.96 7.58 0.99
N GLY A 65 7.48 8.58 1.73
CA GLY A 65 6.75 9.72 1.16
C GLY A 65 5.23 9.54 1.11
N LYS A 66 4.57 10.33 0.26
CA LYS A 66 3.10 10.34 0.16
C LYS A 66 2.63 9.34 -0.89
N ILE A 67 1.59 8.57 -0.55
CA ILE A 67 0.90 7.67 -1.48
C ILE A 67 -0.26 8.43 -2.13
N GLU A 68 -0.43 8.25 -3.44
CA GLU A 68 -1.55 8.83 -4.20
C GLU A 68 -2.86 8.14 -3.81
N LYS A 69 -3.91 8.94 -3.57
CA LYS A 69 -5.26 8.44 -3.35
C LYS A 69 -6.05 8.52 -4.66
N ILE A 70 -6.59 7.40 -5.10
CA ILE A 70 -7.48 7.29 -6.26
C ILE A 70 -8.90 6.98 -5.79
N TYR A 71 -9.88 7.39 -6.57
CA TYR A 71 -11.31 7.25 -6.27
C TYR A 71 -12.00 6.46 -7.38
#